data_AF-A0A8J6CPJ0-F1
#
_entry.id   AF-A0A8J6CPJ0-F1
#
_cell.length_a   1.000
_cell.length_b   1.000
_cell.length_c   1.000
_cell.angle_alpha   90.00
_cell.angle_beta   90.00
_cell.angle_gamma   90.00
#
_symmetry.space_group_name_H-M   'P 1'
#
loop_
_entity.id
_entity.type
_entity.pdbx_description
1 polymer ?
#
loop_
_entity_poly.entity_id
_entity_poly.type
_entity_poly.pdbx_seq_one_letter_code
_entity_poly.pdbx_strand_id
1 'polypeptide(L)'
;MAVRIVKHAMEIIYLLTDQNLIQVIVGAIVNSSAGVVRCQAIDILPNRCVNQAIYIITTSAHESAFKNIKTMAKCLADELINAAKGSSNRY
;
A
#
# COMPACT_ATOMS: atom_id res chain seq x y z
N MET A 1 4.87 1.42 -18.64
CA MET A 1 3.47 1.29 -18.17
C MET A 1 3.35 1.53 -16.66
N ALA A 2 4.04 0.75 -15.82
CA ALA A 2 3.96 0.87 -14.35
C ALA A 2 4.22 2.28 -13.79
N VAL A 3 5.26 2.97 -14.27
CA VAL A 3 5.61 4.35 -13.82
C VAL A 3 4.45 5.34 -14.01
N ARG A 4 3.65 5.19 -15.07
CA ARG A 4 2.48 6.04 -15.32
C ARG A 4 1.36 5.77 -14.31
N ILE A 5 1.13 4.51 -13.96
CA ILE A 5 0.13 4.11 -12.96
C ILE A 5 0.51 4.67 -11.59
N VAL A 6 1.78 4.55 -11.21
CA VAL A 6 2.30 5.09 -9.95
C VAL A 6 2.18 6.61 -9.93
N LYS A 7 2.54 7.31 -11.02
CA LYS A 7 2.38 8.76 -11.12
C LYS A 7 0.93 9.19 -10.89
N HIS A 8 -0.04 8.55 -11.56
CA HIS A 8 -1.45 8.87 -11.37
C HIS A 8 -1.96 8.52 -9.97
N ALA A 9 -1.52 7.41 -9.38
CA ALA A 9 -1.87 7.07 -8.00
C ALA A 9 -1.34 8.12 -7.01
N MET A 10 -0.12 8.63 -7.23
CA MET A 10 0.47 9.67 -6.39
C MET A 10 -0.28 11.01 -6.50
N GLU A 11 -0.70 11.39 -7.71
CA GLU A 11 -1.55 12.57 -7.93
C GLU A 11 -2.87 12.45 -7.17
N ILE A 12 -3.51 11.27 -7.20
CA ILE A 12 -4.76 11.00 -6.46
C ILE A 12 -4.54 11.08 -4.95
N ILE A 13 -3.45 10.52 -4.42
CA ILE A 13 -3.15 10.54 -2.98
C ILE A 13 -2.96 11.97 -2.49
N TYR A 14 -2.21 12.78 -3.24
CA TYR A 14 -1.98 14.18 -2.90
C TYR A 14 -3.29 14.95 -2.82
N LEU A 15 -4.17 14.80 -3.81
CA LEU A 15 -5.48 15.46 -3.85
C LEU A 15 -6.44 15.01 -2.75
N LEU A 16 -6.32 13.77 -2.25
CA LEU A 16 -7.23 13.23 -1.23
C LEU A 16 -6.76 13.48 0.20
N THR A 17 -5.45 13.63 0.41
CA THR A 17 -4.86 13.65 1.75
C THR A 17 -4.26 15.01 2.11
N ASP A 18 -3.94 15.86 1.13
CA ASP A 18 -3.24 17.15 1.30
C ASP A 18 -1.94 17.04 2.14
N GLN A 19 -1.34 15.85 2.14
CA GLN A 19 -0.15 15.52 2.94
C GLN A 19 1.07 15.26 2.05
N ASN A 20 2.24 15.31 2.68
CA ASN A 20 3.48 14.92 2.01
C ASN A 20 3.40 13.44 1.59
N LEU A 21 3.47 13.21 0.28
CA LEU A 21 3.33 11.91 -0.35
C LEU A 21 4.34 10.87 0.18
N ILE A 22 5.58 11.31 0.45
CA ILE A 22 6.65 10.45 0.96
C ILE A 22 6.26 9.90 2.34
N GLN A 23 5.64 10.73 3.18
CA GLN A 23 5.22 10.33 4.52
C GLN A 23 4.09 9.29 4.46
N VAL A 24 3.14 9.45 3.53
CA VAL A 24 2.06 8.47 3.33
C VAL A 24 2.62 7.12 2.89
N ILE A 25 3.57 7.10 1.94
CA ILE A 25 4.18 5.87 1.44
C ILE A 25 5.00 5.17 2.52
N VAL A 26 5.82 5.91 3.27
CA VAL A 26 6.62 5.35 4.36
C VAL A 26 5.70 4.82 5.48
N GLY A 27 4.67 5.59 5.85
CA GLY A 27 3.66 5.16 6.82
C GLY A 27 2.93 3.89 6.38
N ALA A 28 2.59 3.79 5.09
CA ALA A 28 1.98 2.60 4.52
C ALA A 28 2.91 1.37 4.62
N ILE A 29 4.20 1.49 4.24
CA ILE A 29 5.14 0.37 4.30
C ILE A 29 5.37 -0.10 5.75
N VAL A 30 5.57 0.84 6.68
CA VAL A 30 5.77 0.54 8.10
C VAL A 30 4.54 -0.17 8.66
N ASN A 31 3.33 0.32 8.35
CA ASN A 31 2.12 -0.25 8.92
C ASN A 31 1.66 -1.55 8.23
N SER A 32 1.95 -1.72 6.94
CA SER A 32 1.69 -2.98 6.21
C SER A 32 2.62 -4.11 6.63
N SER A 33 3.77 -3.78 7.24
CA SER A 33 4.64 -4.77 7.86
C SER A 33 4.10 -5.34 9.18
N ALA A 34 3.15 -4.65 9.82
CA ALA A 34 2.58 -5.02 11.12
C ALA A 34 1.23 -5.77 11.02
N GLY A 35 0.69 -5.93 9.80
CA GLY A 35 -0.65 -6.48 9.55
C GLY A 35 -0.66 -7.99 9.29
N VAL A 36 -0.54 -8.76 10.36
CA VAL A 36 -1.23 -10.02 10.74
C VAL A 36 -0.37 -10.60 11.86
N VAL A 37 -0.80 -10.43 13.10
CA VAL A 37 -0.16 -11.08 14.25
C VAL A 37 -0.41 -12.59 14.15
N ARG A 38 0.66 -13.37 13.94
CA ARG A 38 1.08 -14.38 14.92
C ARG A 38 2.60 -14.41 14.98
N CYS A 39 3.12 -14.37 16.19
CA CYS A 39 4.53 -14.55 16.51
C CYS A 39 5.09 -15.79 15.79
N GLN A 40 6.08 -15.59 14.92
CA GLN A 40 7.16 -16.54 14.78
C GLN A 40 8.44 -15.77 15.01
N ALA A 41 9.20 -16.21 16.01
CA ALA A 41 10.57 -15.77 16.23
C ALA A 41 11.42 -16.29 15.05
N ILE A 42 11.42 -15.53 13.96
CA ILE A 42 12.33 -15.70 12.84
C ILE A 42 12.80 -14.29 12.54
N ASP A 43 14.10 -14.02 12.75
CA ASP A 43 14.69 -12.72 12.42
C ASP A 43 14.57 -12.49 10.92
N ILE A 44 13.54 -11.74 10.52
CA ILE A 44 13.35 -11.31 9.14
C ILE A 44 14.31 -10.15 8.92
N LEU A 45 15.22 -10.29 7.95
CA LEU A 45 16.07 -9.17 7.52
C LEU A 45 15.20 -7.94 7.21
N PRO A 46 15.60 -6.72 7.63
CA PRO A 46 14.82 -5.50 7.40
C PRO A 46 14.37 -5.32 5.94
N ASN A 47 15.22 -5.70 4.98
CA ASN A 47 14.89 -5.67 3.55
C ASN A 47 13.79 -6.65 3.16
N ARG A 48 13.74 -7.85 3.76
CA ARG A 48 12.69 -8.84 3.49
C ARG A 48 11.35 -8.35 4.01
N CYS A 49 11.33 -7.65 5.15
CA CYS A 49 10.12 -7.04 5.70
C CYS A 49 9.55 -5.97 4.76
N VAL A 50 10.41 -5.09 4.23
CA VAL A 50 10.02 -4.07 3.23
C VAL A 50 9.52 -4.72 1.94
N ASN A 51 10.22 -5.73 1.43
CA ASN A 51 9.82 -6.44 0.21
C ASN A 51 8.46 -7.13 0.37
N GLN A 52 8.19 -7.71 1.55
CA GLN A 52 6.90 -8.33 1.86
C GLN A 52 5.77 -7.30 1.90
N ALA A 53 6.00 -6.14 2.52
CA ALA A 53 5.00 -5.07 2.58
C ALA A 53 4.64 -4.55 1.17
N ILE A 54 5.63 -4.35 0.31
CA ILE A 54 5.42 -3.94 -1.09
C ILE A 54 4.62 -4.99 -1.85
N TYR A 55 4.95 -6.27 -1.66
CA TYR A 55 4.24 -7.37 -2.29
C TYR A 55 2.77 -7.42 -1.90
N ILE A 56 2.45 -7.29 -0.60
CA ILE A 56 1.08 -7.31 -0.09
C ILE A 56 0.27 -6.16 -0.69
N ILE A 57 0.77 -4.92 -0.62
CA ILE A 57 0.08 -3.73 -1.15
C ILE A 57 -0.21 -3.89 -2.66
N THR A 58 0.76 -4.40 -3.42
CA THR A 58 0.60 -4.52 -4.88
C THR A 58 -0.36 -5.64 -5.26
N THR A 59 -0.34 -6.75 -4.53
CA THR A 59 -1.24 -7.90 -4.75
C THR A 59 -2.68 -7.51 -4.41
N SER A 60 -2.87 -6.88 -3.25
CA SER A 60 -4.15 -6.34 -2.78
C SER A 60 -4.77 -5.33 -3.74
N ALA A 61 -3.97 -4.38 -4.24
CA ALA A 61 -4.41 -3.41 -5.23
C ALA A 61 -4.84 -4.09 -6.55
N HIS A 62 -4.14 -5.16 -6.94
CA HIS A 62 -4.46 -5.92 -8.16
C HIS A 62 -5.75 -6.73 -8.01
N GLU A 63 -5.93 -7.42 -6.89
CA GLU A 63 -7.16 -8.15 -6.58
C GLU A 63 -8.37 -7.22 -6.50
N SER A 64 -8.20 -6.04 -5.90
CA SER A 64 -9.25 -5.02 -5.80
C SER A 64 -9.62 -4.36 -7.13
N ALA A 65 -8.68 -4.29 -8.07
CA ALA A 65 -8.92 -3.82 -9.43
C ALA A 65 -9.47 -4.92 -10.35
N PHE A 66 -9.23 -6.19 -10.03
CA PHE A 66 -9.66 -7.30 -10.86
C PHE A 66 -11.19 -7.42 -10.87
N LYS A 67 -11.78 -7.38 -12.06
CA LYS A 67 -13.24 -7.39 -12.30
C LYS A 67 -13.99 -6.20 -11.66
N ASN A 68 -13.28 -5.13 -11.29
CA ASN A 68 -13.88 -3.92 -10.74
C ASN A 68 -13.90 -2.79 -11.78
N ILE A 69 -14.81 -1.83 -11.64
CA ILE A 69 -14.90 -0.62 -12.47
C ILE A 69 -13.78 0.36 -12.12
N LYS A 70 -13.27 0.30 -10.88
CA LYS A 70 -12.17 1.14 -10.42
C LYS A 70 -10.89 0.86 -11.21
N THR A 71 -10.17 1.92 -11.59
CA THR A 71 -8.87 1.78 -12.24
C THR A 71 -7.80 1.33 -11.25
N MET A 72 -6.77 0.63 -11.74
CA MET A 72 -5.63 0.18 -10.93
C MET A 72 -4.98 1.33 -10.14
N ALA A 73 -4.88 2.53 -10.73
CA ALA A 73 -4.31 3.70 -10.05
C ALA A 73 -5.15 4.16 -8.85
N LYS A 74 -6.49 4.11 -8.96
CA LYS A 74 -7.40 4.45 -7.87
C LYS A 74 -7.33 3.41 -6.75
N CYS A 75 -7.36 2.12 -7.09
CA CYS A 75 -7.25 1.05 -6.09
C CYS A 75 -5.93 1.11 -5.33
N LEU A 76 -4.82 1.37 -6.02
CA LEU A 76 -3.51 1.51 -5.40
C LEU A 76 -3.41 2.74 -4.48
N ALA A 77 -4.06 3.85 -4.87
CA ALA A 77 -4.14 5.03 -4.01
C ALA A 77 -4.99 4.78 -2.75
N ASP A 78 -6.15 4.14 -2.89
CA ASP A 78 -7.02 3.80 -1.77
C ASP A 78 -6.31 2.86 -0.78
N GLU A 79 -5.58 1.85 -1.28
CA GLU A 79 -4.79 0.93 -0.45
C GLU A 79 -3.66 1.64 0.31
N LEU A 80 -2.88 2.50 -0.36
CA LEU A 80 -1.80 3.24 0.32
C LEU A 80 -2.32 4.16 1.43
N ILE A 81 -3.47 4.80 1.24
CA ILE A 81 -4.08 5.69 2.25
C ILE A 81 -4.59 4.86 3.43
N ASN A 82 -5.24 3.72 3.17
CA ASN A 82 -5.72 2.82 4.21
C ASN A 82 -4.55 2.20 5.00
N ALA A 83 -3.52 1.76 4.28
CA ALA A 83 -2.24 1.30 4.83
C ALA A 83 -1.57 2.34 5.71
N ALA A 84 -1.50 3.60 5.29
CA ALA A 84 -0.93 4.65 6.12
C ALA A 84 -1.73 4.89 7.43
N LYS A 85 -3.05 4.67 7.42
CA LYS A 85 -3.95 4.97 8.55
C LYS A 85 -4.07 3.88 9.61
N GLY A 86 -3.46 2.70 9.45
CA GLY A 86 -3.66 1.66 10.47
C GLY A 86 -4.97 0.88 10.31
N SER A 87 -5.78 1.13 9.28
CA SER A 87 -7.14 0.57 9.20
C SER A 87 -7.14 -0.95 9.01
N SER A 88 -8.16 -1.61 9.56
CA SER A 88 -8.43 -3.04 9.38
C SER A 88 -9.13 -3.38 8.06
N ASN A 89 -9.50 -2.35 7.28
CA ASN A 89 -10.03 -2.50 5.92
C ASN A 89 -8.92 -2.49 4.85
N ARG A 90 -7.78 -3.09 5.19
CA ARG A 90 -6.69 -3.37 4.26
C ARG A 90 -6.81 -4.84 3.89
N TYR A 91 -6.73 -5.15 2.59
CA TYR A 91 -6.59 -6.52 2.11
C TYR A 91 -5.12 -6.90 2.06
#